data_AF-R7QVK1-F1
#
_entry.id   AF-R7QVK1-F1
#
_cell.length_a   1.000
_cell.length_b   1.000
_cell.length_c   1.000
_cell.angle_alpha   90.00
_cell.angle_beta   90.00
_cell.angle_gamma   90.00
#
_symmetry.space_group_name_H-M   'P 1'
#
loop_
_entity.id
_entity.type
_entity.pdbx_description
1 polymer ?
#
loop_
_entity_poly.entity_id
_entity_poly.type
_entity_poly.pdbx_seq_one_letter_code
_entity_poly.pdbx_strand_id
1 'polypeptide(L)'
;MQLLVQQLSPEPSDHGFGIVTMQTASYILQAYRPETGVQFFVTADLKTENLASFLRDVYVLYADYVMKNPFYELDMPIKVDRWETHLRNLVEKYRIRQTL
;
A
#
# COMPACT_ATOMS: atom_id res chain seq x y z
N MET A 1 -13.67 -9.25 -3.48
CA MET A 1 -13.15 -9.77 -2.18
C MET A 1 -13.35 -8.83 -0.98
N GLN A 2 -13.62 -7.52 -1.14
CA GLN A 2 -13.80 -6.60 0.00
C GLN A 2 -15.23 -6.55 0.56
N LEU A 3 -16.23 -6.81 -0.28
CA LEU A 3 -17.62 -6.93 0.15
C LEU A 3 -17.84 -8.06 1.17
N LEU A 4 -17.01 -9.12 1.14
CA LEU A 4 -17.18 -10.29 1.99
C LEU A 4 -16.61 -10.07 3.41
N VAL A 5 -15.54 -9.29 3.55
CA VAL A 5 -14.95 -8.95 4.85
C VAL A 5 -15.84 -7.97 5.61
N GLN A 6 -16.56 -7.10 4.89
CA GLN A 6 -17.48 -6.11 5.48
C GLN A 6 -18.73 -6.72 6.13
N GLN A 7 -19.10 -7.95 5.75
CA GLN A 7 -20.28 -8.65 6.29
C GLN A 7 -19.96 -9.52 7.51
N LEU A 8 -18.68 -9.69 7.88
CA LEU A 8 -18.25 -10.65 8.91
C LEU A 8 -17.52 -10.01 10.10
N SER A 9 -17.31 -8.69 10.12
CA SER A 9 -16.62 -8.00 11.22
C SER A 9 -17.61 -7.57 12.32
N PRO A 10 -17.49 -8.09 13.56
CA PRO A 10 -18.41 -7.78 14.67
C PRO A 10 -18.07 -6.50 15.44
N GLU A 11 -16.94 -5.85 15.18
CA GLU A 11 -16.63 -4.52 15.71
C GLU A 11 -16.91 -3.45 14.64
N PRO A 12 -17.71 -2.40 14.96
CA PRO A 12 -17.76 -1.20 14.16
C PRO A 12 -16.47 -0.43 14.41
N SER A 13 -15.36 -0.92 13.86
CA SER A 13 -14.17 -0.09 13.65
C SER A 13 -14.48 0.84 12.49
N ASP A 14 -15.26 1.86 12.84
CA ASP A 14 -15.16 3.24 12.37
C ASP A 14 -14.36 3.40 11.08
N HIS A 15 -15.09 3.43 9.97
CA HIS A 15 -14.65 3.81 8.62
C HIS A 15 -13.49 2.99 8.03
N GLY A 16 -13.71 2.42 6.84
CA GLY A 16 -12.74 1.56 6.13
C GLY A 16 -11.47 2.26 5.62
N PHE A 17 -10.87 3.14 6.42
CA PHE A 17 -9.59 3.79 6.27
C PHE A 17 -8.57 3.13 7.20
N GLY A 18 -7.32 2.99 6.74
CA GLY A 18 -6.23 2.48 7.56
C GLY A 18 -5.56 1.22 7.01
N ILE A 19 -4.83 0.54 7.89
CA ILE A 19 -3.95 -0.58 7.55
C ILE A 19 -4.63 -1.88 7.97
N VAL A 20 -4.86 -2.77 7.01
CA VAL A 20 -5.41 -4.10 7.24
C VAL A 20 -4.32 -5.13 6.96
N THR A 21 -3.99 -5.94 7.96
CA THR A 21 -2.99 -7.01 7.82
C THR A 21 -3.69 -8.36 7.78
N MET A 22 -3.36 -9.16 6.77
CA MET A 22 -3.82 -10.53 6.57
C MET A 22 -2.61 -11.44 6.51
N GLN A 23 -2.46 -12.32 7.49
CA GLN A 23 -1.38 -13.31 7.53
C GLN A 23 -1.88 -14.64 6.93
N THR A 24 -1.13 -15.18 5.98
CA THR A 24 -1.38 -16.51 5.37
C THR A 24 -0.23 -17.45 5.76
N ALA A 25 -0.36 -18.76 5.50
CA ALA A 25 0.66 -19.77 5.86
C ALA A 25 2.05 -19.56 5.22
N SER A 26 2.15 -18.76 4.15
CA SER A 26 3.41 -18.58 3.41
C SER A 26 3.80 -17.12 3.17
N TYR A 27 2.90 -16.17 3.40
CA TYR A 27 3.13 -14.76 3.15
C TYR A 27 2.21 -13.88 4.00
N ILE A 28 2.61 -12.63 4.18
CA ILE A 28 1.79 -11.59 4.80
C ILE A 28 1.30 -10.67 3.68
N LEU A 29 -0.01 -10.48 3.62
CA LEU A 29 -0.66 -9.47 2.80
C LEU A 29 -1.00 -8.29 3.69
N GLN A 30 -0.50 -7.12 3.35
CA GLN A 30 -0.89 -5.89 4.02
C GLN A 30 -1.53 -4.92 3.04
N ALA A 31 -2.69 -4.39 3.42
CA ALA A 31 -3.44 -3.44 2.66
C ALA A 31 -3.46 -2.08 3.38
N TYR A 32 -3.37 -1.00 2.62
CA TYR A 32 -3.52 0.36 3.11
C TYR A 32 -4.55 1.10 2.25
N ARG A 33 -5.61 1.60 2.90
CA ARG A 33 -6.61 2.45 2.25
C ARG A 33 -6.61 3.86 2.87
N PRO A 34 -6.04 4.87 2.21
CA PRO A 34 -6.23 6.28 2.54
C PRO A 34 -7.65 6.78 2.29
N GLU A 35 -7.96 7.94 2.87
CA GLU A 35 -9.26 8.65 2.71
C GLU A 35 -9.55 9.09 1.27
N THR A 36 -8.53 9.11 0.43
CA THR A 36 -8.61 9.45 -1.00
C THR A 36 -9.19 8.34 -1.87
N GLY A 37 -9.52 7.17 -1.30
CA GLY A 37 -10.23 6.08 -1.98
C GLY A 37 -9.35 5.12 -2.77
N VAL A 38 -8.05 5.38 -2.89
CA VAL A 38 -7.07 4.49 -3.53
C VAL A 38 -6.65 3.41 -2.54
N GLN A 39 -6.53 2.15 -2.97
CA GLN A 39 -6.11 1.06 -2.09
C GLN A 39 -4.81 0.42 -2.56
N PHE A 40 -3.84 0.37 -1.64
CA PHE A 40 -2.53 -0.24 -1.85
C PHE A 40 -2.49 -1.60 -1.18
N PHE A 41 -1.87 -2.57 -1.84
CA PHE A 41 -1.63 -3.90 -1.29
C PHE A 41 -0.17 -4.26 -1.48
N VAL A 42 0.42 -4.89 -0.47
CA VAL A 42 1.77 -5.46 -0.53
C VAL A 42 1.73 -6.88 0.01
N THR A 43 2.41 -7.78 -0.69
CA THR A 43 2.67 -9.14 -0.23
C THR A 43 4.14 -9.29 0.07
N ALA A 44 4.49 -9.82 1.22
CA ALA A 44 5.87 -10.11 1.58
C ALA A 44 5.99 -11.39 2.41
N ASP A 45 7.22 -11.80 2.69
CA ASP A 45 7.51 -12.99 3.50
C ASP A 45 7.03 -12.79 4.95
N LEU A 46 6.80 -13.89 5.67
CA LEU A 46 6.41 -13.88 7.08
C LEU A 46 7.40 -13.14 7.99
N LYS A 47 8.68 -13.09 7.59
CA LYS A 47 9.73 -12.39 8.33
C LYS A 47 9.78 -10.89 8.03
N THR A 48 9.00 -10.40 7.07
CA THR A 48 9.05 -9.01 6.65
C THR A 48 8.28 -8.12 7.62
N GLU A 49 9.01 -7.46 8.52
CA GLU A 49 8.44 -6.43 9.40
C GLU A 49 8.36 -5.06 8.71
N ASN A 50 7.58 -4.13 9.28
CA ASN A 50 7.45 -2.73 8.86
C ASN A 50 6.79 -2.47 7.48
N LEU A 51 5.98 -3.41 6.98
CA LEU A 51 5.17 -3.21 5.77
C LEU A 51 4.21 -2.00 5.87
N ALA A 52 3.79 -1.64 7.08
CA ALA A 52 2.96 -0.46 7.36
C ALA A 52 3.65 0.85 7.00
N SER A 53 4.92 0.99 7.40
CA SER A 53 5.72 2.14 7.06
C SER A 53 6.01 2.19 5.57
N PHE A 54 6.29 1.04 4.96
CA PHE A 54 6.49 0.93 3.51
C PHE A 54 5.26 1.41 2.73
N LEU A 55 4.06 0.93 3.06
CA LEU A 55 2.82 1.35 2.40
C LEU A 55 2.55 2.85 2.57
N ARG A 56 2.87 3.41 3.74
CA ARG A 56 2.75 4.86 3.96
C ARG A 56 3.74 5.64 3.10
N ASP A 57 4.99 5.19 2.98
CA ASP A 57 5.99 5.82 2.11
C ASP A 57 5.55 5.77 0.62
N VAL A 58 4.99 4.63 0.18
CA VAL A 58 4.41 4.48 -1.15
C VAL A 58 3.23 5.45 -1.36
N TYR A 59 2.38 5.65 -0.34
CA TYR A 59 1.30 6.62 -0.42
C TYR A 59 1.79 8.06 -0.51
N VAL A 60 2.82 8.45 0.26
CA VAL A 60 3.42 9.78 0.16
C VAL A 60 3.98 10.01 -1.24
N LEU A 61 4.70 9.01 -1.77
CA LEU A 61 5.17 9.02 -3.15
C LEU A 61 3.99 9.22 -4.11
N TYR A 62 2.89 8.49 -3.91
CA TYR A 62 1.72 8.54 -4.79
C TYR A 62 1.05 9.91 -4.78
N ALA A 63 0.89 10.49 -3.59
CA ALA A 63 0.34 11.84 -3.43
C ALA A 63 1.19 12.90 -4.15
N ASP A 64 2.52 12.76 -4.11
CA ASP A 64 3.44 13.69 -4.79
C ASP A 64 3.33 13.64 -6.33
N TYR A 65 3.04 12.47 -6.91
CA TYR A 65 2.94 12.32 -8.38
C TYR A 65 1.52 12.48 -8.94
N VAL A 66 0.50 12.07 -8.18
CA VAL A 66 -0.90 12.08 -8.65
C VAL A 66 -1.65 13.30 -8.15
N MET A 67 -1.59 13.64 -6.85
CA MET A 67 -2.39 14.75 -6.32
C MET A 67 -1.81 16.12 -6.67
N LYS A 68 -0.48 16.23 -6.87
CA LYS A 68 0.15 17.49 -7.31
C LYS A 68 0.08 17.73 -8.81
N ASN A 69 -0.37 16.75 -9.60
CA ASN A 69 -0.42 16.89 -11.05
C ASN A 69 -1.85 17.18 -11.51
N PRO A 70 -2.18 18.44 -11.84
CA PRO A 70 -3.54 18.83 -12.22
C PRO A 70 -4.00 18.23 -13.57
N PHE A 71 -3.12 17.55 -14.31
CA PHE A 71 -3.43 16.87 -15.57
C PHE A 71 -3.55 15.34 -15.40
N TYR A 72 -3.56 14.84 -14.16
CA TYR A 72 -3.64 13.41 -13.92
C TYR A 72 -5.08 12.92 -13.87
N GLU A 73 -5.50 12.22 -14.92
CA GLU A 73 -6.76 11.50 -14.92
C GLU A 73 -6.58 10.14 -14.21
N LEU A 74 -7.38 9.89 -13.18
CA LEU A 74 -7.33 8.69 -12.33
C LEU A 74 -7.52 7.36 -13.09
N ASP A 75 -7.98 7.42 -14.34
CA ASP A 75 -8.25 6.25 -15.20
C ASP A 75 -7.04 5.83 -16.06
N MET A 76 -5.95 6.61 -16.06
CA MET A 76 -4.74 6.29 -16.83
C MET A 76 -3.72 5.52 -15.98
N PRO A 77 -3.07 4.46 -16.53
CA PRO A 77 -2.02 3.76 -15.82
C PRO A 77 -0.88 4.72 -15.49
N ILE A 78 -0.26 4.55 -14.32
CA ILE A 78 0.78 5.45 -13.84
C ILE A 78 2.05 5.30 -14.68
N LYS A 79 2.12 5.99 -15.82
CA LYS A 79 3.25 6.03 -16.77
C LYS A 79 4.23 7.14 -16.41
N VAL A 80 4.58 7.26 -15.14
CA VAL A 80 5.58 8.21 -14.70
C VAL A 80 6.88 7.45 -14.47
N ASP A 81 7.86 7.57 -15.36
CA ASP A 81 9.16 6.87 -15.21
C ASP A 81 9.84 7.17 -13.86
N ARG A 82 9.60 8.37 -13.33
CA ARG A 82 10.08 8.77 -11.99
C ARG A 82 9.39 8.00 -10.86
N TRP A 83 8.11 7.65 -11.00
CA TRP A 83 7.40 6.81 -10.04
C TRP A 83 8.05 5.43 -9.98
N GLU A 84 8.23 4.79 -11.14
CA GLU A 84 8.82 3.44 -11.18
C GLU A 84 10.24 3.43 -10.60
N THR A 85 11.06 4.43 -10.95
CA THR A 85 12.42 4.56 -10.43
C THR A 85 12.44 4.73 -8.91
N HIS A 86 11.60 5.61 -8.35
CA HIS A 86 11.54 5.82 -6.90
C HIS A 86 10.96 4.61 -6.17
N LEU A 87 9.96 3.95 -6.74
CA LEU A 87 9.37 2.73 -6.16
C LEU A 87 10.42 1.61 -6.10
N ARG A 88 11.19 1.40 -7.18
CA ARG A 88 12.30 0.44 -7.19
C ARG A 88 13.34 0.75 -6.12
N ASN A 89 13.74 2.03 -6.00
CA ASN A 89 14.68 2.45 -4.96
C ASN A 89 14.13 2.24 -3.54
N LEU A 90 12.83 2.48 -3.34
CA LEU A 90 12.17 2.26 -2.06
C LEU A 90 12.15 0.77 -1.72
N VAL A 91 11.76 -0.09 -2.67
CA VAL A 91 11.76 -1.55 -2.49
C VAL A 91 13.15 -2.06 -2.15
N GLU A 92 14.19 -1.62 -2.87
CA GLU A 92 15.56 -2.05 -2.61
C GLU A 92 16.05 -1.59 -1.24
N LYS A 93 15.73 -0.35 -0.83
CA LYS A 93 16.04 0.17 0.51
C LYS A 93 15.41 -0.68 1.62
N TYR A 94 14.15 -1.10 1.44
CA TYR A 94 13.48 -1.95 2.42
C TYR A 94 13.99 -3.39 2.40
N ARG A 95 14.35 -3.94 1.23
CA ARG A 95 14.98 -5.26 1.09
C ARG A 95 16.33 -5.33 1.80
N ILE A 96 17.19 -4.32 1.62
CA ILE A 96 18.52 -4.28 2.25
C ILE A 96 18.40 -4.21 3.79
N ARG A 97 17.43 -3.46 4.31
CA ARG A 97 17.17 -3.35 5.76
C ARG A 97 16.69 -4.65 6.41
N GLN A 98 16.22 -5.64 5.65
CA GLN A 98 15.77 -6.94 6.18
C GLN A 98 16.89 -7.97 6.27
N THR A 99 18.06 -7.69 5.68
CA THR A 99 19.19 -8.64 5.59
C THR A 99 20.32 -8.32 6.57
N LEU A 100 20.12 -7.31 7.44
CA LEU A 100 21.07 -6.86 8.47
C LEU A 100 20.60 -7.26 9.86
#